data_AF-A0A0K2S1K2-F1
#
_entry.id   AF-A0A0K2S1K2-F1
#
_cell.length_a   1.000
_cell.length_b   1.000
_cell.length_c   1.000
_cell.angle_alpha   90.00
_cell.angle_beta   90.00
_cell.angle_gamma   90.00
#
_symmetry.space_group_name_H-M   'P 1'
#
loop_
_entity.id
_entity.type
_entity.pdbx_description
1 polymer ?
#
loop_
_entity_poly.entity_id
_entity_poly.type
_entity_poly.pdbx_seq_one_letter_code
_entity_poly.pdbx_strand_id
1 'polypeptide(L)'
;MFAGAALVAVAFGWGTKLLNGTGSESQADKKRDQEFVRLEPTEKYDELRTLGTSSGPLVYTAFERKGRFIPATEAQAAQNVPYPIQQPGMDNYDRAGLYAFLAYYFASMNYFYHTGDTEPLSKVTDPEKVLHPEILRLYREKRGWVISADKNVLSANVADDLIAGEKAKNTSRKILVSTLYTTKAKDLAFYVKETGEKQDIRKYLKYLGRFSLAVEHLRGQWVIVVDRDGYSNRNTYEPIYPQGFGQL
;
A
#
# COMPACT_ATOMS: atom_id res chain seq x y z
N MET A 1 -52.32 -10.60 -26.33
CA MET A 1 -51.07 -10.93 -25.64
C MET A 1 -50.64 -9.73 -24.81
N PHE A 2 -50.28 -9.98 -23.55
CA PHE A 2 -49.68 -9.08 -22.55
C PHE A 2 -50.52 -7.94 -21.95
N ALA A 3 -50.97 -8.18 -20.72
CA ALA A 3 -50.87 -7.29 -19.56
C ALA A 3 -51.21 -8.19 -18.34
N GLY A 4 -50.32 -8.52 -17.41
CA GLY A 4 -49.25 -7.75 -16.80
C GLY A 4 -49.53 -7.80 -15.30
N ALA A 5 -49.00 -8.83 -14.63
CA ALA A 5 -49.31 -9.18 -13.25
C ALA A 5 -48.96 -8.06 -12.26
N ALA A 6 -49.88 -7.81 -11.33
CA ALA A 6 -49.66 -6.98 -10.16
C ALA A 6 -48.74 -7.71 -9.18
N LEU A 7 -47.60 -7.10 -8.85
CA LEU A 7 -46.79 -7.47 -7.69
C LEU A 7 -46.78 -6.28 -6.73
N VAL A 8 -47.56 -6.43 -5.67
CA VAL A 8 -47.58 -5.58 -4.48
C VAL A 8 -46.27 -5.82 -3.73
N ALA A 9 -45.34 -4.88 -3.78
CA ALA A 9 -44.21 -4.85 -2.87
C ALA A 9 -44.65 -4.21 -1.56
N VAL A 10 -44.79 -5.04 -0.51
CA VAL A 10 -45.04 -4.61 0.86
C VAL A 10 -43.85 -3.80 1.36
N ALA A 11 -44.13 -2.57 1.76
CA ALA A 11 -43.19 -1.69 2.44
C ALA A 11 -42.90 -2.21 3.86
N PHE A 12 -41.61 -2.31 4.20
CA PHE A 12 -41.14 -2.07 5.55
C PHE A 12 -40.18 -0.89 5.50
N GLY A 13 -40.50 0.17 6.27
CA GLY A 13 -39.68 1.37 6.43
C GLY A 13 -38.27 1.02 6.91
N TRP A 14 -37.27 1.86 6.72
CA TRP A 14 -37.26 3.28 7.06
C TRP A 14 -36.62 4.16 5.97
N GLY A 15 -37.15 5.37 5.79
CA GLY A 15 -36.37 6.53 5.35
C GLY A 15 -36.22 6.71 3.83
N THR A 16 -37.22 7.33 3.22
CA THR A 16 -37.10 8.00 1.92
C THR A 16 -36.05 9.10 1.96
N LYS A 17 -34.96 8.94 1.21
CA LYS A 17 -34.22 10.07 0.62
C LYS A 17 -33.59 9.67 -0.71
N LEU A 18 -34.43 9.55 -1.73
CA LEU A 18 -33.97 9.49 -3.12
C LEU A 18 -33.70 10.93 -3.62
N LEU A 19 -32.43 11.15 -3.93
CA LEU A 19 -31.86 11.99 -4.99
C LEU A 19 -32.10 13.50 -4.93
N ASN A 20 -31.06 14.21 -4.49
CA ASN A 20 -30.62 15.48 -5.09
C ASN A 20 -29.16 15.74 -4.69
N GLY A 21 -28.28 15.92 -5.68
CA GLY A 21 -26.93 16.48 -5.48
C GLY A 21 -25.79 15.66 -6.06
N THR A 22 -25.48 15.87 -7.34
CA THR A 22 -24.09 15.79 -7.83
C THR A 22 -23.25 16.81 -7.06
N GLY A 23 -22.21 16.35 -6.36
CA GLY A 23 -21.14 17.18 -5.76
C GLY A 23 -21.49 17.83 -4.40
N SER A 24 -21.23 17.14 -3.30
CA SER A 24 -21.13 17.74 -1.96
C SER A 24 -20.54 16.74 -0.97
N GLU A 25 -19.30 16.94 -0.52
CA GLU A 25 -18.78 16.32 0.70
C GLU A 25 -19.78 16.52 1.86
N SER A 26 -20.02 15.50 2.68
CA SER A 26 -20.83 15.67 3.90
C SER A 26 -20.11 16.65 4.85
N GLN A 27 -20.85 17.42 5.65
CA GLN A 27 -20.24 18.29 6.68
C GLN A 27 -19.32 17.52 7.63
N ALA A 28 -19.62 16.24 7.89
CA ALA A 28 -18.77 15.36 8.67
C ALA A 28 -17.44 15.04 7.97
N ASP A 29 -17.45 14.83 6.65
CA ASP A 29 -16.26 14.53 5.86
C ASP A 29 -15.35 15.76 5.77
N LYS A 30 -15.93 16.96 5.55
CA LYS A 30 -15.20 18.24 5.60
C LYS A 30 -14.49 18.46 6.94
N LYS A 31 -15.17 18.16 8.05
CA LYS A 31 -14.60 18.32 9.39
C LYS A 31 -13.43 17.34 9.62
N ARG A 32 -13.52 16.10 9.12
CA ARG A 32 -12.41 15.14 9.19
C ARG A 32 -11.22 15.60 8.35
N ASP A 33 -11.46 16.01 7.10
CA ASP A 33 -10.37 16.45 6.22
C ASP A 33 -9.65 17.69 6.75
N GLN A 34 -10.38 18.62 7.39
CA GLN A 34 -9.77 19.77 8.07
C GLN A 34 -8.77 19.39 9.15
N GLU A 35 -8.91 18.24 9.81
CA GLU A 35 -7.95 17.76 10.80
C GLU A 35 -6.64 17.35 10.12
N PHE A 36 -6.70 16.64 8.99
CA PHE A 36 -5.52 16.24 8.23
C PHE A 36 -4.84 17.42 7.54
N VAL A 37 -5.59 18.35 6.97
CA VAL A 37 -5.04 19.57 6.34
C VAL A 37 -4.16 20.37 7.32
N ARG A 38 -4.47 20.36 8.62
CA ARG A 38 -3.65 21.02 9.64
C ARG A 38 -2.30 20.34 9.89
N LEU A 39 -2.17 19.07 9.50
CA LEU A 39 -0.97 18.25 9.67
C LEU A 39 -0.09 18.23 8.41
N GLU A 40 -0.58 18.75 7.29
CA GLU A 40 0.15 18.81 6.03
C GLU A 40 1.28 19.85 6.06
N PRO A 41 2.33 19.67 5.22
CA PRO A 41 3.33 20.70 5.00
C PRO A 41 2.72 22.01 4.53
N THR A 42 3.20 23.11 5.08
CA THR A 42 2.86 24.46 4.60
C THR A 42 3.59 24.81 3.31
N GLU A 43 4.76 24.20 3.09
CA GLU A 43 5.55 24.38 1.89
C GLU A 43 4.90 23.76 0.64
N LYS A 44 5.35 24.20 -0.52
CA LYS A 44 4.92 23.65 -1.80
C LYS A 44 5.74 22.39 -2.08
N TYR A 45 5.06 21.34 -2.52
CA TYR A 45 5.71 20.11 -2.97
C TYR A 45 6.71 20.40 -4.09
N ASP A 46 7.94 19.92 -3.92
CA ASP A 46 8.97 20.03 -4.96
C ASP A 46 8.98 18.78 -5.84
N GLU A 47 8.45 18.92 -7.06
CA GLU A 47 8.42 17.86 -8.07
C GLU A 47 9.81 17.53 -8.63
N LEU A 48 10.84 18.34 -8.34
CA LEU A 48 12.22 18.18 -8.82
C LEU A 48 12.27 17.84 -10.32
N ARG A 49 11.54 18.62 -11.14
CA ARG A 49 11.39 18.37 -12.59
C ARG A 49 12.72 18.30 -13.35
N THR A 50 13.76 18.94 -12.82
CA THR A 50 15.12 18.90 -13.35
C THR A 50 15.74 17.50 -13.33
N LEU A 51 15.21 16.57 -12.53
CA LEU A 51 15.65 15.16 -12.48
C LEU A 51 15.15 14.30 -13.66
N GLY A 52 14.38 14.87 -14.60
CA GLY A 52 13.86 14.13 -15.75
C GLY A 52 12.65 13.25 -15.42
N THR A 53 12.42 12.20 -16.22
CA THR A 53 11.23 11.32 -16.10
C THR A 53 11.20 10.59 -14.77
N SER A 54 10.00 10.37 -14.22
CA SER A 54 9.81 9.73 -12.92
C SER A 54 9.37 8.27 -12.98
N SER A 55 9.34 7.70 -14.19
CA SER A 55 9.04 6.30 -14.47
C SER A 55 10.22 5.36 -14.20
N GLY A 56 9.92 4.08 -14.02
CA GLY A 56 10.93 3.02 -13.95
C GLY A 56 11.02 2.31 -12.59
N PRO A 57 12.04 1.48 -12.37
CA PRO A 57 12.14 0.65 -11.18
C PRO A 57 12.21 1.46 -9.88
N LEU A 58 11.50 1.00 -8.85
CA LEU A 58 11.67 1.47 -7.47
C LEU A 58 12.84 0.69 -6.85
N VAL A 59 14.02 1.30 -6.86
CA VAL A 59 15.26 0.68 -6.37
C VAL A 59 15.54 1.18 -4.96
N TYR A 60 15.62 0.25 -4.01
CA TYR A 60 16.09 0.51 -2.66
C TYR A 60 17.51 0.02 -2.46
N THR A 61 18.33 0.76 -1.72
CA THR A 61 19.75 0.43 -1.53
C THR A 61 20.23 0.47 -0.08
N ALA A 62 19.51 1.18 0.81
CA ALA A 62 19.86 1.30 2.22
C ALA A 62 19.45 0.03 2.99
N PHE A 63 20.40 -0.91 3.12
CA PHE A 63 20.19 -2.15 3.88
C PHE A 63 21.31 -2.39 4.87
N GLU A 64 20.96 -2.84 6.07
CA GLU A 64 21.88 -3.53 6.96
C GLU A 64 22.05 -4.99 6.49
N ARG A 65 23.29 -5.50 6.49
CA ARG A 65 23.60 -6.85 6.00
C ARG A 65 24.42 -7.62 7.02
N LYS A 66 23.95 -8.83 7.36
CA LYS A 66 24.65 -9.77 8.25
C LYS A 66 25.48 -10.84 7.50
N GLY A 67 25.38 -10.87 6.18
CA GLY A 67 26.09 -11.83 5.33
C GLY A 67 25.57 -11.84 3.90
N ARG A 68 26.01 -12.82 3.11
CA ARG A 68 25.45 -13.08 1.77
C ARG A 68 24.05 -13.65 1.91
N PHE A 69 23.09 -13.04 1.21
CA PHE A 69 21.72 -13.54 1.11
C PHE A 69 21.71 -14.96 0.54
N ILE A 70 21.03 -15.87 1.23
CA ILE A 70 20.81 -17.25 0.81
C ILE A 70 19.29 -17.40 0.59
N PRO A 71 18.83 -17.67 -0.64
CA PRO A 71 17.40 -17.81 -0.91
C PRO A 71 16.82 -19.03 -0.20
N ALA A 72 15.51 -18.98 0.06
CA ALA A 72 14.79 -20.10 0.63
C ALA A 72 14.74 -21.30 -0.32
N THR A 73 14.69 -22.49 0.25
CA THR A 73 14.51 -23.77 -0.44
C THR A 73 13.48 -24.60 0.31
N GLU A 74 13.15 -25.80 -0.16
CA GLU A 74 12.28 -26.72 0.61
C GLU A 74 12.93 -27.16 1.93
N ALA A 75 14.27 -27.15 2.02
CA ALA A 75 14.98 -27.59 3.22
C ALA A 75 15.08 -26.50 4.30
N GLN A 76 15.10 -25.22 3.90
CA GLN A 76 15.35 -24.11 4.81
C GLN A 76 14.76 -22.78 4.30
N ALA A 77 14.33 -21.94 5.23
CA ALA A 77 13.95 -20.57 4.96
C ALA A 77 15.13 -19.72 4.47
N ALA A 78 14.84 -18.55 3.92
CA ALA A 78 15.86 -17.60 3.48
C ALA A 78 16.74 -17.17 4.66
N GLN A 79 18.05 -17.00 4.41
CA GLN A 79 19.02 -16.56 5.42
C GLN A 79 19.71 -15.28 4.99
N ASN A 80 20.18 -14.51 5.97
CA ASN A 80 20.85 -13.22 5.77
C ASN A 80 20.05 -12.27 4.85
N VAL A 81 18.72 -12.26 5.02
CA VAL A 81 17.84 -11.33 4.31
C VAL A 81 18.27 -9.90 4.67
N PRO A 82 18.66 -9.07 3.69
CA PRO A 82 19.09 -7.70 3.97
C PRO A 82 17.96 -6.92 4.63
N TYR A 83 18.25 -6.34 5.79
CA TYR A 83 17.27 -5.61 6.60
C TYR A 83 17.16 -4.17 6.08
N PRO A 84 16.00 -3.72 5.57
CA PRO A 84 15.85 -2.35 5.06
C PRO A 84 15.86 -1.35 6.21
N ILE A 85 16.72 -0.33 6.12
CA ILE A 85 16.78 0.77 7.08
C ILE A 85 16.26 2.03 6.41
N GLN A 86 15.56 2.92 7.13
CA GLN A 86 15.09 4.19 6.56
C GLN A 86 16.29 5.06 6.13
N GLN A 87 16.30 5.54 4.89
CA GLN A 87 17.39 6.38 4.39
C GLN A 87 17.16 7.87 4.73
N PRO A 88 18.22 8.67 4.90
CA PRO A 88 18.09 10.12 5.09
C PRO A 88 17.32 10.79 3.95
N GLY A 89 16.50 11.79 4.28
CA GLY A 89 15.70 12.55 3.32
C GLY A 89 14.47 11.81 2.78
N MET A 90 14.21 10.58 3.22
CA MET A 90 12.98 9.84 2.87
C MET A 90 11.71 10.63 3.23
N ASP A 91 11.76 11.37 4.33
CA ASP A 91 10.66 12.18 4.85
C ASP A 91 10.60 13.60 4.26
N ASN A 92 11.44 13.94 3.29
CA ASN A 92 11.34 15.24 2.61
C ASN A 92 10.04 15.34 1.81
N TYR A 93 9.42 16.52 1.80
CA TYR A 93 8.23 16.80 1.00
C TYR A 93 8.58 17.15 -0.46
N ASP A 94 9.33 16.26 -1.10
CA ASP A 94 9.77 16.38 -2.49
C ASP A 94 9.67 15.04 -3.24
N ARG A 95 9.98 15.04 -4.53
CA ARG A 95 9.98 13.85 -5.38
C ARG A 95 10.97 12.77 -4.94
N ALA A 96 12.13 13.16 -4.44
CA ALA A 96 13.15 12.20 -4.02
C ALA A 96 12.73 11.49 -2.73
N GLY A 97 12.16 12.23 -1.77
CA GLY A 97 11.58 11.70 -0.53
C GLY A 97 10.43 10.73 -0.82
N LEU A 98 9.48 11.11 -1.69
CA LEU A 98 8.39 10.21 -2.07
C LEU A 98 8.90 8.91 -2.73
N TYR A 99 9.85 9.01 -3.66
CA TYR A 99 10.46 7.84 -4.30
C TYR A 99 11.14 6.94 -3.25
N ALA A 100 11.92 7.55 -2.35
CA ALA A 100 12.60 6.86 -1.27
C ALA A 100 11.64 6.11 -0.35
N PHE A 101 10.53 6.76 0.02
CA PHE A 101 9.49 6.18 0.85
C PHE A 101 8.83 4.97 0.18
N LEU A 102 8.44 5.08 -1.09
CA LEU A 102 7.85 3.96 -1.81
C LEU A 102 8.85 2.82 -2.00
N ALA A 103 10.11 3.11 -2.33
CA ALA A 103 11.16 2.11 -2.45
C ALA A 103 11.40 1.38 -1.11
N TYR A 104 11.43 2.10 0.02
CA TYR A 104 11.50 1.52 1.36
C TYR A 104 10.27 0.66 1.67
N TYR A 105 9.07 1.13 1.35
CA TYR A 105 7.81 0.41 1.56
C TYR A 105 7.81 -0.96 0.86
N PHE A 106 8.20 -1.01 -0.43
CA PHE A 106 8.31 -2.29 -1.14
C PHE A 106 9.51 -3.14 -0.68
N ALA A 107 10.63 -2.53 -0.28
CA ALA A 107 11.74 -3.27 0.31
C ALA A 107 11.34 -3.96 1.62
N SER A 108 10.58 -3.27 2.48
CA SER A 108 10.04 -3.78 3.73
C SER A 108 9.00 -4.88 3.54
N MET A 109 8.12 -4.76 2.54
CA MET A 109 7.22 -5.87 2.16
C MET A 109 7.99 -7.09 1.65
N ASN A 110 9.04 -6.89 0.84
CA ASN A 110 9.89 -7.99 0.38
C ASN A 110 10.63 -8.66 1.54
N TYR A 111 11.11 -7.88 2.52
CA TYR A 111 11.69 -8.41 3.74
C TYR A 111 10.69 -9.30 4.47
N PHE A 112 9.46 -8.80 4.72
CA PHE A 112 8.38 -9.60 5.30
C PHE A 112 8.13 -10.90 4.52
N TYR A 113 8.07 -10.85 3.19
CA TYR A 113 7.84 -12.07 2.41
C TYR A 113 8.94 -13.10 2.59
N HIS A 114 10.18 -12.73 2.87
CA HIS A 114 11.26 -13.69 3.11
C HIS A 114 11.36 -14.17 4.56
N THR A 115 10.98 -13.33 5.53
CA THR A 115 11.27 -13.57 6.96
C THR A 115 10.02 -13.81 7.82
N GLY A 116 8.85 -13.36 7.35
CA GLY A 116 7.63 -13.24 8.15
C GLY A 116 7.64 -12.07 9.14
N ASP A 117 8.71 -11.28 9.19
CA ASP A 117 8.89 -10.17 10.13
C ASP A 117 8.37 -8.85 9.52
N THR A 118 7.44 -8.22 10.24
CA THR A 118 6.75 -7.01 9.81
C THR A 118 7.40 -5.72 10.32
N GLU A 119 8.45 -5.81 11.14
CA GLU A 119 9.02 -4.66 11.84
C GLU A 119 9.49 -3.52 10.90
N PRO A 120 10.15 -3.77 9.76
CA PRO A 120 10.54 -2.65 8.89
C PRO A 120 9.35 -1.96 8.25
N LEU A 121 8.31 -2.73 7.91
CA LEU A 121 7.08 -2.23 7.32
C LEU A 121 6.25 -1.46 8.35
N SER A 122 6.26 -1.90 9.61
CA SER A 122 5.51 -1.26 10.70
C SER A 122 6.00 0.15 11.04
N LYS A 123 7.22 0.53 10.62
CA LYS A 123 7.76 1.90 10.77
C LYS A 123 7.06 2.93 9.91
N VAL A 124 6.43 2.52 8.83
CA VAL A 124 5.84 3.43 7.82
C VAL A 124 4.36 3.18 7.58
N THR A 125 3.81 2.08 8.07
CA THR A 125 2.38 1.74 7.93
C THR A 125 1.94 0.71 8.96
N ASP A 126 0.67 0.34 8.95
CA ASP A 126 0.13 -0.80 9.69
C ASP A 126 0.14 -2.05 8.78
N PRO A 127 1.03 -3.04 9.05
CA PRO A 127 1.16 -4.24 8.24
C PRO A 127 -0.16 -5.03 8.08
N GLU A 128 -1.04 -5.01 9.08
CA GLU A 128 -2.31 -5.74 9.08
C GLU A 128 -3.30 -5.20 8.04
N LYS A 129 -3.17 -3.91 7.68
CA LYS A 129 -4.05 -3.25 6.71
C LYS A 129 -3.53 -3.35 5.27
N VAL A 130 -2.24 -3.64 5.10
CA VAL A 130 -1.58 -3.65 3.77
C VAL A 130 -1.17 -5.04 3.29
N LEU A 131 -0.95 -6.00 4.19
CA LEU A 131 -0.67 -7.39 3.86
C LEU A 131 -1.96 -8.22 3.87
N HIS A 132 -1.97 -9.30 3.09
CA HIS A 132 -3.13 -10.18 3.07
C HIS A 132 -3.20 -11.00 4.39
N PRO A 133 -4.38 -11.11 5.04
CA PRO A 133 -4.50 -11.79 6.34
C PRO A 133 -3.98 -13.23 6.34
N GLU A 134 -4.19 -13.95 5.23
CA GLU A 134 -3.74 -15.33 5.09
C GLU A 134 -2.21 -15.48 5.12
N ILE A 135 -1.43 -14.61 4.44
CA ILE A 135 0.03 -14.72 4.47
C ILE A 135 0.58 -14.38 5.86
N LEU A 136 -0.05 -13.42 6.55
CA LEU A 136 0.25 -13.11 7.94
C LEU A 136 -0.02 -14.31 8.86
N ARG A 137 -1.19 -14.96 8.69
CA ARG A 137 -1.55 -16.18 9.44
C ARG A 137 -0.51 -17.28 9.26
N LEU A 138 -0.15 -17.59 8.01
CA LEU A 138 0.83 -18.63 7.70
C LEU A 138 2.18 -18.41 8.40
N TYR A 139 2.64 -17.16 8.46
CA TYR A 139 3.87 -16.80 9.17
C TYR A 139 3.73 -16.85 10.70
N ARG A 140 2.64 -16.32 11.27
CA ARG A 140 2.39 -16.37 12.73
C ARG A 140 2.29 -17.80 13.25
N GLU A 141 1.64 -18.67 12.49
CA GLU A 141 1.50 -20.10 12.78
C GLU A 141 2.77 -20.90 12.44
N LYS A 142 3.83 -20.24 11.94
CA LYS A 142 5.13 -20.85 11.57
C LYS A 142 4.97 -22.03 10.60
N ARG A 143 4.00 -21.95 9.69
CA ARG A 143 3.66 -23.06 8.78
C ARG A 143 4.71 -23.31 7.69
N GLY A 144 5.59 -22.35 7.47
CA GLY A 144 6.67 -22.46 6.49
C GLY A 144 7.17 -21.09 6.03
N TRP A 145 7.54 -20.99 4.75
CA TRP A 145 8.16 -19.78 4.20
C TRP A 145 7.94 -19.65 2.70
N VAL A 146 8.11 -18.43 2.19
CA VAL A 146 8.10 -18.17 0.74
C VAL A 146 9.39 -18.69 0.11
N ILE A 147 9.24 -19.41 -1.01
CA ILE A 147 10.31 -19.74 -1.94
C ILE A 147 10.17 -18.83 -3.15
N SER A 148 11.27 -18.17 -3.55
CA SER A 148 11.36 -17.38 -4.77
C SER A 148 12.74 -17.53 -5.39
N ALA A 149 12.80 -17.58 -6.71
CA ALA A 149 14.08 -17.58 -7.44
C ALA A 149 14.75 -16.19 -7.42
N ASP A 150 13.95 -15.13 -7.25
CA ASP A 150 14.40 -13.75 -7.25
C ASP A 150 14.56 -13.20 -5.82
N LYS A 151 15.47 -12.23 -5.65
CA LYS A 151 15.68 -11.53 -4.37
C LYS A 151 14.46 -10.71 -3.95
N ASN A 152 13.75 -10.12 -4.91
CA ASN A 152 12.50 -9.41 -4.65
C ASN A 152 11.34 -10.33 -5.01
N VAL A 153 10.48 -10.62 -4.04
CA VAL A 153 9.20 -11.31 -4.25
C VAL A 153 8.26 -10.46 -5.10
N LEU A 154 8.24 -9.15 -4.87
CA LEU A 154 7.58 -8.14 -5.71
C LEU A 154 8.62 -7.11 -6.17
N SER A 155 8.87 -7.06 -7.48
CA SER A 155 9.66 -5.99 -8.11
C SER A 155 8.72 -4.86 -8.50
N ALA A 156 8.86 -3.70 -7.88
CA ALA A 156 8.00 -2.54 -8.08
C ALA A 156 8.59 -1.53 -9.06
N ASN A 157 7.73 -0.90 -9.86
CA ASN A 157 8.09 0.13 -10.82
C ASN A 157 7.05 1.25 -10.76
N VAL A 158 7.49 2.48 -10.96
CA VAL A 158 6.63 3.59 -11.37
C VAL A 158 6.27 3.37 -12.83
N ALA A 159 4.98 3.26 -13.14
CA ALA A 159 4.55 2.83 -14.47
C ALA A 159 4.53 3.99 -15.48
N ASP A 160 4.02 5.14 -15.07
CA ASP A 160 3.97 6.36 -15.86
C ASP A 160 4.79 7.43 -15.13
N ASP A 161 4.18 8.48 -14.58
CA ASP A 161 4.84 9.37 -13.64
C ASP A 161 4.55 9.00 -12.18
N LEU A 162 5.53 9.24 -11.31
CA LEU A 162 5.45 9.03 -9.87
C LEU A 162 4.28 9.82 -9.29
N ILE A 163 3.97 10.96 -9.88
CA ILE A 163 2.76 11.73 -9.63
C ILE A 163 2.17 12.05 -11.00
N ALA A 164 1.59 11.04 -11.66
CA ALA A 164 0.71 11.30 -12.77
C ALA A 164 -0.46 12.15 -12.23
N GLY A 165 -0.91 13.17 -12.97
CA GLY A 165 -1.84 14.21 -12.51
C GLY A 165 -3.23 13.77 -12.02
N GLU A 166 -3.45 12.48 -11.75
CA GLU A 166 -4.55 12.00 -10.91
C GLU A 166 -4.39 12.56 -9.50
N LYS A 167 -5.15 13.60 -9.21
CA LYS A 167 -5.29 14.13 -7.86
C LYS A 167 -6.41 13.37 -7.15
N ALA A 168 -6.26 13.20 -5.85
CA ALA A 168 -7.38 12.81 -5.01
C ALA A 168 -8.57 13.75 -5.29
N LYS A 169 -9.69 13.17 -5.70
CA LYS A 169 -10.92 13.90 -6.01
C LYS A 169 -11.71 14.15 -4.74
N ASN A 170 -12.48 15.25 -4.72
CA ASN A 170 -13.42 15.58 -3.65
C ASN A 170 -12.77 15.61 -2.26
N THR A 171 -11.59 16.22 -2.16
CA THR A 171 -10.91 16.49 -0.88
C THR A 171 -10.12 17.78 -0.98
N SER A 172 -9.95 18.46 0.14
CA SER A 172 -9.06 19.63 0.27
C SER A 172 -7.62 19.26 0.59
N ARG A 173 -7.35 17.96 0.82
CA ARG A 173 -6.05 17.44 1.24
C ARG A 173 -5.04 17.31 0.10
N LYS A 174 -3.76 17.45 0.42
CA LYS A 174 -2.60 17.28 -0.48
C LYS A 174 -2.22 15.81 -0.62
N ILE A 175 -3.14 15.00 -1.12
CA ILE A 175 -2.91 13.59 -1.43
C ILE A 175 -2.34 13.45 -2.84
N LEU A 176 -1.20 12.77 -2.93
CA LEU A 176 -0.52 12.43 -4.18
C LEU A 176 -0.90 11.00 -4.57
N VAL A 177 -1.05 10.72 -5.86
CA VAL A 177 -1.36 9.38 -6.36
C VAL A 177 -0.27 8.93 -7.31
N SER A 178 0.35 7.80 -6.98
CA SER A 178 1.38 7.18 -7.81
C SER A 178 0.82 5.97 -8.53
N THR A 179 0.98 5.91 -9.86
CA THR A 179 0.65 4.70 -10.61
C THR A 179 1.84 3.75 -10.65
N LEU A 180 1.69 2.61 -10.00
CA LEU A 180 2.73 1.62 -9.84
C LEU A 180 2.38 0.33 -10.56
N TYR A 181 3.41 -0.42 -10.92
CA TYR A 181 3.30 -1.76 -11.46
C TYR A 181 4.28 -2.68 -10.77
N THR A 182 3.80 -3.82 -10.24
CA THR A 182 4.69 -4.85 -9.73
C THR A 182 4.59 -6.15 -10.52
N THR A 183 5.74 -6.81 -10.64
CA THR A 183 5.84 -8.20 -11.08
C THR A 183 6.25 -9.09 -9.92
N LYS A 184 5.66 -10.28 -9.85
CA LYS A 184 6.09 -11.30 -8.90
C LYS A 184 7.38 -11.99 -9.34
N ALA A 185 8.09 -12.57 -8.37
CA ALA A 185 9.21 -13.46 -8.63
C ALA A 185 8.81 -14.71 -9.44
N LYS A 186 9.81 -15.31 -10.11
CA LYS A 186 9.72 -16.64 -10.70
C LYS A 186 9.64 -17.72 -9.60
N ASP A 187 8.93 -18.80 -9.94
CA ASP A 187 8.75 -19.98 -9.08
C ASP A 187 8.26 -19.66 -7.65
N LEU A 188 7.48 -18.58 -7.54
CA LEU A 188 6.97 -18.09 -6.28
C LEU A 188 5.90 -19.04 -5.71
N ALA A 189 6.17 -19.56 -4.51
CA ALA A 189 5.22 -20.34 -3.74
C ALA A 189 5.48 -20.18 -2.23
N PHE A 190 4.48 -20.50 -1.41
CA PHE A 190 4.70 -20.73 0.02
C PHE A 190 4.88 -22.22 0.26
N TYR A 191 6.04 -22.60 0.78
CA TYR A 191 6.33 -23.98 1.15
C TYR A 191 5.79 -24.26 2.54
N VAL A 192 4.94 -25.28 2.66
CA VAL A 192 4.38 -25.73 3.95
C VAL A 192 5.27 -26.83 4.51
N LYS A 193 5.94 -26.54 5.63
CA LYS A 193 6.98 -27.42 6.21
C LYS A 193 6.46 -28.80 6.59
N GLU A 194 5.22 -28.88 7.08
CA GLU A 194 4.64 -30.12 7.60
C GLU A 194 4.27 -31.10 6.48
N THR A 195 3.77 -30.60 5.35
CA THR A 195 3.25 -31.42 4.25
C THR A 195 4.19 -31.50 3.05
N GLY A 196 5.16 -30.61 2.95
CA GLY A 196 5.99 -30.43 1.76
C GLY A 196 5.26 -29.74 0.59
N GLU A 197 4.02 -29.28 0.80
CA GLU A 197 3.21 -28.65 -0.24
C GLU A 197 3.77 -27.27 -0.63
N LYS A 198 3.76 -26.97 -1.93
CA LYS A 198 4.03 -25.62 -2.46
C LYS A 198 2.72 -24.95 -2.84
N GLN A 199 2.25 -24.04 -2.01
CA GLN A 199 1.00 -23.32 -2.21
C GLN A 199 1.21 -22.07 -3.08
N ASP A 200 0.31 -21.86 -4.05
CA ASP A 200 0.28 -20.62 -4.82
C ASP A 200 -0.24 -19.47 -3.95
N ILE A 201 0.61 -18.45 -3.78
CA ILE A 201 0.31 -17.27 -2.97
C ILE A 201 -0.02 -16.03 -3.79
N ARG A 202 -0.15 -16.11 -5.13
CA ARG A 202 -0.44 -14.94 -5.98
C ARG A 202 -1.65 -14.15 -5.50
N LYS A 203 -2.70 -14.84 -5.05
CA LYS A 203 -3.93 -14.23 -4.51
C LYS A 203 -3.72 -13.49 -3.18
N TYR A 204 -2.60 -13.72 -2.49
CA TYR A 204 -2.22 -13.04 -1.25
C TYR A 204 -1.29 -11.84 -1.48
N LEU A 205 -0.90 -11.57 -2.73
CA LEU A 205 -0.06 -10.43 -3.10
C LEU A 205 -0.93 -9.23 -3.48
N LYS A 206 -1.33 -8.43 -2.48
CA LYS A 206 -2.25 -7.28 -2.63
C LYS A 206 -1.84 -6.31 -3.76
N TYR A 207 -0.54 -6.10 -3.94
CA TYR A 207 0.02 -5.13 -4.88
C TYR A 207 0.51 -5.74 -6.20
N LEU A 208 0.03 -6.92 -6.59
CA LEU A 208 0.45 -7.55 -7.86
C LEU A 208 -0.22 -6.89 -9.07
N GLY A 209 0.57 -6.59 -10.12
CA GLY A 209 0.08 -5.95 -11.34
C GLY A 209 0.09 -4.43 -11.24
N ARG A 210 -0.76 -3.75 -12.05
CA ARG A 210 -0.84 -2.29 -12.11
C ARG A 210 -1.91 -1.77 -11.15
N PHE A 211 -1.57 -0.76 -10.35
CA PHE A 211 -2.47 -0.16 -9.36
C PHE A 211 -2.08 1.29 -9.08
N SER A 212 -3.02 2.05 -8.52
CA SER A 212 -2.76 3.39 -7.99
C SER A 212 -2.56 3.29 -6.47
N LEU A 213 -1.53 3.97 -5.96
CA LEU A 213 -1.25 4.07 -4.53
C LEU A 213 -1.32 5.54 -4.13
N ALA A 214 -2.27 5.86 -3.25
CA ALA A 214 -2.39 7.19 -2.69
C ALA A 214 -1.46 7.35 -1.48
N VAL A 215 -0.82 8.50 -1.39
CA VAL A 215 0.12 8.86 -0.33
C VAL A 215 -0.10 10.30 0.08
N GLU A 216 0.15 10.58 1.34
CA GLU A 216 0.02 11.91 1.91
C GLU A 216 1.23 12.17 2.80
N HIS A 217 1.60 13.44 2.94
CA HIS A 217 2.64 13.83 3.86
C HIS A 217 2.00 14.53 5.04
N LEU A 218 2.13 13.94 6.22
CA LEU A 218 1.51 14.41 7.45
C LEU A 218 2.55 14.42 8.56
N ARG A 219 2.63 15.52 9.32
CA ARG A 219 3.55 15.68 10.46
C ARG A 219 5.02 15.37 10.13
N GLY A 220 5.47 15.72 8.92
CA GLY A 220 6.85 15.48 8.53
C GLY A 220 7.11 14.07 7.97
N GLN A 221 6.09 13.24 7.73
CA GLN A 221 6.27 11.85 7.30
C GLN A 221 5.32 11.48 6.17
N TRP A 222 5.77 10.61 5.27
CA TRP A 222 4.91 9.99 4.27
C TRP A 222 4.06 8.88 4.86
N VAL A 223 2.77 8.84 4.50
CA VAL A 223 1.82 7.80 4.90
C VAL A 223 1.04 7.28 3.69
N ILE A 224 0.77 5.98 3.68
CA ILE A 224 -0.14 5.37 2.68
C ILE A 224 -1.56 5.78 3.01
N VAL A 225 -2.35 6.12 1.99
CA VAL A 225 -3.76 6.44 2.11
C VAL A 225 -4.59 5.37 1.41
N VAL A 226 -5.62 4.88 2.08
CA VAL A 226 -6.61 3.97 1.49
C VAL A 226 -7.92 4.69 1.29
N ASP A 227 -8.47 4.53 0.09
CA ASP A 227 -9.84 4.90 -0.21
C ASP A 227 -10.77 3.78 0.30
N ARG A 228 -11.46 4.00 1.43
CA ARG A 228 -12.26 2.93 2.07
C ARG A 228 -13.48 2.52 1.24
N ASP A 229 -13.96 3.39 0.35
CA ASP A 229 -15.15 3.14 -0.46
C ASP A 229 -14.82 2.70 -1.90
N GLY A 230 -13.53 2.57 -2.24
CA GLY A 230 -13.06 2.38 -3.62
C GLY A 230 -13.39 3.59 -4.51
N TYR A 231 -13.46 3.41 -5.83
CA TYR A 231 -13.87 4.44 -6.81
C TYR A 231 -15.36 4.89 -6.67
N SER A 232 -15.89 4.97 -5.46
CA SER A 232 -17.21 5.57 -5.20
C SER A 232 -17.12 7.09 -5.29
N ASN A 233 -18.25 7.79 -5.40
CA ASN A 233 -18.21 9.26 -5.42
C ASN A 233 -17.94 9.91 -4.04
N ARG A 234 -17.74 9.10 -2.98
CA ARG A 234 -17.60 9.57 -1.59
C ARG A 234 -16.16 9.54 -1.05
N ASN A 235 -15.19 9.00 -1.81
CA ASN A 235 -13.76 8.87 -1.53
C ASN A 235 -13.35 9.22 -0.09
N THR A 236 -13.52 8.26 0.83
CA THR A 236 -13.08 8.42 2.21
C THR A 236 -11.61 8.01 2.33
N TYR A 237 -10.72 8.99 2.17
CA TYR A 237 -9.27 8.81 2.28
C TYR A 237 -8.85 8.66 3.73
N GLU A 238 -8.42 7.45 4.10
CA GLU A 238 -7.93 7.14 5.43
C GLU A 238 -6.43 6.84 5.39
N PRO A 239 -5.59 7.63 6.08
CA PRO A 239 -4.20 7.29 6.27
C PRO A 239 -4.03 6.00 7.06
N ILE A 240 -3.14 5.13 6.60
CA ILE A 240 -2.69 3.95 7.32
C ILE A 240 -1.41 4.31 8.05
N TYR A 241 -1.60 4.78 9.28
CA TYR A 241 -0.51 5.15 10.15
C TYR A 241 0.31 3.96 10.64
N PRO A 242 1.63 4.10 10.81
CA PRO A 242 2.39 3.19 11.65
C PRO A 242 1.86 3.23 13.09
N GLN A 243 2.10 2.16 13.84
CA GLN A 243 1.73 2.16 15.26
C GLN A 243 2.45 3.31 16.00
N GLY A 244 1.70 4.12 16.76
CA GLY A 244 2.25 5.23 17.55
C GLY A 244 2.28 6.59 16.85
N PHE A 245 1.86 6.72 15.59
CA PHE A 245 1.86 7.98 14.82
C PHE A 245 1.15 9.17 15.49
N GLY A 246 0.20 8.90 16.39
CA GLY A 246 -0.59 9.90 17.12
C GLY A 246 -0.13 10.21 18.54
N GLN A 247 1.02 9.70 19.01
CA GLN A 247 1.57 9.99 20.34
C GLN A 247 2.53 11.20 20.37
N LEU A 248 2.64 11.92 19.25
CA LEU A 248 3.42 13.16 19.08
C LEU A 248 2.53 14.40 19.21
#